data_AF-E4LH81-F1
#
_entry.id   AF-E4LH81-F1
#
_cell.length_a   1.000
_cell.length_b   1.000
_cell.length_c   1.000
_cell.angle_alpha   90.00
_cell.angle_beta   90.00
_cell.angle_gamma   90.00
#
_symmetry.space_group_name_H-M   'P 1'
#
loop_
_entity.id
_entity.type
_entity.pdbx_description
1 polymer ?
#
loop_
_entity_poly.entity_id
_entity_poly.type
_entity_poly.pdbx_seq_one_letter_code
_entity_poly.pdbx_strand_id
1 'polypeptide(L)'
;MKGAVFGQLSFCFEAAIFSLEFVMRVLKKILVLAAALMLAAASYVHAAADLTGLRSSSGTARDRIVFDLTEMPIYHANISEDGRELTLDFANVNAAKLNRAAIRTKRIQSVSYAKRNGHFYVTVTMAKGMSYRIGNLTNPFRIFVDIASEGAAKSEENPAVKPAQKPVERPVPSDAPPQEMPAYIKVLQEHGLLGDVDPRDVSAGRVLPVSRVTNLGQGLQMTTQVWQDEDGLVTAFFIEADPQFYSVRPALARGYIPGRQTVSGIARATNAAAAINASYFAPNGELIGVTKIDGLVVGTTYFDRSAFGVMEDGSFIFGVVSYNGTVKIDQTTLPVSGVDAERGENNLIIYNRAYGRTTGTNPYGLEYVVRNGRVTEINTNDSVIPSDGYVVSVHGSSMDAFASAGVRVGDPVTLTEHITGAFDRAVQVVGAGPRLVENGKVHVTAGDEQFPGDIRYGRSPRSAVGVTKNGMIFFAVVDGRQSHSHGLTLTEFAEFLVKQGVRDAVNLDGGGSSALYADGKVQNFPSDGTERSVGSALVLQKK
;
A
#
# COMPACT_ATOMS: atom_id res chain seq x y z
N MET A 1 -17.91 58.42 49.85
CA MET A 1 -18.43 57.41 48.91
C MET A 1 -18.38 57.95 47.47
N LYS A 2 -17.20 57.92 46.82
CA LYS A 2 -17.07 58.30 45.40
C LYS A 2 -16.12 57.39 44.60
N GLY A 3 -15.61 56.32 45.19
CA GLY A 3 -14.65 55.40 44.55
C GLY A 3 -15.23 54.09 43.99
N ALA A 4 -16.48 53.73 44.33
CA ALA A 4 -17.03 52.40 43.98
C ALA A 4 -17.80 52.35 42.66
N VAL A 5 -18.23 53.49 42.12
CA VAL A 5 -19.11 53.53 40.92
C VAL A 5 -18.33 53.57 39.60
N PHE A 6 -17.06 54.03 39.61
CA PHE A 6 -16.23 54.09 38.40
C PHE A 6 -15.60 52.74 38.01
N GLY A 7 -15.37 51.84 38.97
CA GLY A 7 -14.80 50.51 38.70
C GLY A 7 -15.78 49.55 37.99
N GLN A 8 -17.07 49.64 38.29
CA GLN A 8 -18.09 48.77 37.70
C GLN A 8 -18.46 49.15 36.26
N LEU A 9 -18.41 50.44 35.89
CA LEU A 9 -18.65 50.83 34.50
C LEU A 9 -17.48 50.50 33.56
N SER A 10 -16.23 50.56 34.05
CA SER A 10 -15.05 50.21 33.24
C SER A 10 -14.99 48.71 32.94
N PHE A 11 -15.38 47.87 33.90
CA PHE A 11 -15.37 46.40 33.75
C PHE A 11 -16.46 45.90 32.80
N CYS A 12 -17.63 46.54 32.78
CA CYS A 12 -18.71 46.22 31.84
C CYS A 12 -18.39 46.62 30.39
N PHE A 13 -17.61 47.69 30.18
CA PHE A 13 -17.20 48.12 28.84
C PHE A 13 -16.11 47.20 28.24
N GLU A 14 -15.12 46.77 29.03
CA GLU A 14 -14.09 45.83 28.56
C GLU A 14 -14.67 44.44 28.23
N ALA A 15 -15.61 43.93 29.03
CA ALA A 15 -16.27 42.64 28.77
C ALA A 15 -17.13 42.66 27.48
N ALA A 16 -17.79 43.78 27.20
CA ALA A 16 -18.61 43.95 25.98
C ALA A 16 -17.74 44.04 24.71
N ILE A 17 -16.58 44.70 24.79
CA ILE A 17 -15.62 44.78 23.68
C ILE A 17 -14.99 43.41 23.41
N PHE A 18 -14.64 42.66 24.45
CA PHE A 18 -14.09 41.30 24.32
C PHE A 18 -15.10 40.32 23.71
N SER A 19 -16.37 40.44 24.07
CA SER A 19 -17.46 39.63 23.49
C SER A 19 -17.71 39.96 22.02
N LEU A 20 -17.60 41.23 21.61
CA LEU A 20 -17.82 41.64 20.23
C LEU A 20 -16.65 41.25 19.32
N GLU A 21 -15.41 41.36 19.81
CA GLU A 21 -14.22 40.87 19.11
C GLU A 21 -14.21 39.34 18.95
N PHE A 22 -14.64 38.60 19.99
CA PHE A 22 -14.78 37.15 19.92
C PHE A 22 -15.81 36.72 18.88
N VAL A 23 -17.00 37.35 18.87
CA VAL A 23 -18.06 37.07 17.89
C VAL A 23 -17.59 37.41 16.47
N MET A 24 -16.90 38.54 16.27
CA MET A 24 -16.32 38.92 14.97
C MET A 24 -15.20 37.98 14.50
N ARG A 25 -14.40 37.43 15.41
CA ARG A 25 -13.38 36.41 15.10
C ARG A 25 -14.00 35.08 14.70
N VAL A 26 -15.07 34.67 15.37
CA VAL A 26 -15.82 33.45 15.03
C VAL A 26 -16.54 33.62 13.70
N LEU A 27 -17.19 34.78 13.46
CA LEU A 27 -17.83 35.07 12.17
C LEU A 27 -16.82 35.08 11.02
N LYS A 28 -15.64 35.72 11.20
CA LYS A 28 -14.57 35.69 10.19
C LYS A 28 -14.06 34.28 9.93
N LYS A 29 -13.91 33.43 10.95
CA LYS A 29 -13.52 32.03 10.78
C LYS A 29 -14.58 31.22 10.05
N ILE A 30 -15.86 31.43 10.34
CA ILE A 30 -16.98 30.77 9.64
C ILE A 30 -17.06 31.24 8.19
N LEU A 31 -16.89 32.54 7.91
CA LEU A 31 -16.85 33.06 6.54
C LEU A 31 -15.64 32.57 5.75
N VAL A 32 -14.47 32.44 6.38
CA VAL A 32 -13.27 31.86 5.74
C VAL A 32 -13.46 30.36 5.50
N LEU A 33 -14.10 29.63 6.43
CA LEU A 33 -14.40 28.22 6.26
C LEU A 33 -15.48 27.99 5.17
N ALA A 34 -16.50 28.85 5.10
CA ALA A 34 -17.52 28.81 4.06
C ALA A 34 -16.96 29.22 2.69
N ALA A 35 -16.06 30.21 2.64
CA ALA A 35 -15.35 30.59 1.42
C ALA A 35 -14.38 29.48 0.98
N ALA A 36 -13.68 28.82 1.90
CA ALA A 36 -12.82 27.67 1.60
C ALA A 36 -13.63 26.44 1.17
N LEU A 37 -14.80 26.20 1.76
CA LEU A 37 -15.73 25.16 1.31
C LEU A 37 -16.35 25.48 -0.05
N MET A 38 -16.64 26.74 -0.36
CA MET A 38 -17.12 27.14 -1.69
C MET A 38 -15.99 27.14 -2.75
N LEU A 39 -14.74 27.43 -2.37
CA LEU A 39 -13.57 27.32 -3.25
C LEU A 39 -13.17 25.85 -3.49
N ALA A 40 -13.32 24.99 -2.48
CA ALA A 40 -13.16 23.54 -2.59
C ALA A 40 -14.31 22.91 -3.40
N ALA A 41 -15.56 23.30 -3.15
CA ALA A 41 -16.70 22.83 -3.94
C ALA A 41 -16.67 23.32 -5.40
N ALA A 42 -16.02 24.46 -5.68
CA ALA A 42 -15.79 24.94 -7.05
C ALA A 42 -14.60 24.26 -7.76
N SER A 43 -13.74 23.51 -7.04
CA SER A 43 -12.60 22.78 -7.61
C SER A 43 -12.81 21.27 -7.78
N TYR A 44 -13.95 20.74 -7.33
CA TYR A 44 -14.39 19.36 -7.59
C TYR A 44 -15.51 19.27 -8.64
N VAL A 45 -15.30 19.97 -9.75
CA VAL A 45 -15.70 19.44 -11.05
C VAL A 45 -14.49 19.64 -11.95
N HIS A 46 -13.48 18.76 -11.81
CA HIS A 46 -12.52 18.62 -12.91
C HIS A 46 -13.34 18.18 -14.11
N ALA A 47 -13.51 19.09 -15.08
CA ALA A 47 -14.04 18.72 -16.37
C ALA A 47 -13.16 17.59 -16.90
N ALA A 48 -13.77 16.53 -17.41
CA ALA A 48 -13.02 15.48 -18.10
C ALA A 48 -12.21 16.13 -19.23
N ALA A 49 -10.89 15.89 -19.32
CA ALA A 49 -10.12 16.37 -20.45
C ALA A 49 -10.76 15.83 -21.74
N ASP A 50 -11.10 16.72 -22.68
CA ASP A 50 -11.69 16.33 -23.95
C ASP A 50 -10.56 15.86 -24.87
N LEU A 51 -10.64 14.61 -25.35
CA LEU A 51 -9.75 14.12 -26.40
C LEU A 51 -10.37 14.50 -27.75
N THR A 52 -9.86 15.59 -28.31
CA THR A 52 -10.49 16.36 -29.40
C THR A 52 -10.02 15.93 -30.78
N GLY A 53 -8.87 15.26 -30.88
CA GLY A 53 -8.31 14.86 -32.15
C GLY A 53 -7.36 13.67 -32.05
N LEU A 54 -7.30 12.92 -33.14
CA LEU A 54 -6.31 11.90 -33.39
C LEU A 54 -5.70 12.16 -34.76
N ARG A 55 -4.37 12.26 -34.80
CA ARG A 55 -3.62 12.42 -36.05
C ARG A 55 -2.57 11.35 -36.16
N SER A 56 -2.31 10.92 -37.38
CA SER A 56 -1.19 10.05 -37.70
C SER A 56 -0.36 10.66 -38.82
N SER A 57 0.96 10.58 -38.71
CA SER A 57 1.87 10.83 -39.81
C SER A 57 2.83 9.64 -39.97
N SER A 58 3.15 9.29 -41.21
CA SER A 58 4.17 8.26 -41.51
C SER A 58 5.32 8.92 -42.25
N GLY A 59 6.52 8.81 -41.68
CA GLY A 59 7.76 9.29 -42.25
C GLY A 59 8.72 8.16 -42.61
N THR A 60 9.85 8.54 -43.20
CA THR A 60 10.92 7.60 -43.56
C THR A 60 11.50 6.92 -42.33
N ALA A 61 11.71 7.66 -41.22
CA ALA A 61 12.31 7.14 -39.99
C ALA A 61 11.30 6.54 -38.99
N ARG A 62 10.11 7.14 -38.84
CA ARG A 62 9.11 6.74 -37.82
C ARG A 62 7.69 7.01 -38.27
N ASP A 63 6.75 6.36 -37.62
CA ASP A 63 5.34 6.74 -37.62
C ASP A 63 5.01 7.44 -36.30
N ARG A 64 4.15 8.45 -36.34
CA ARG A 64 3.72 9.19 -35.14
C ARG A 64 2.21 9.19 -35.06
N ILE A 65 1.69 8.80 -33.90
CA ILE A 65 0.30 9.01 -33.51
C ILE A 65 0.27 10.19 -32.53
N VAL A 66 -0.68 11.11 -32.67
CA VAL A 66 -0.86 12.28 -31.81
C VAL A 66 -2.30 12.37 -31.34
N PHE A 67 -2.49 12.45 -30.03
CA PHE A 67 -3.76 12.72 -29.37
C PHE A 67 -3.79 14.21 -29.00
N ASP A 68 -4.72 14.96 -29.60
CA ASP A 68 -4.97 16.37 -29.26
C ASP A 68 -5.96 16.45 -28.09
N LEU A 69 -5.61 17.21 -27.06
CA LEU A 69 -6.36 17.27 -25.80
C LEU A 69 -6.63 18.73 -25.40
N THR A 70 -7.73 18.98 -24.67
CA THR A 70 -8.01 20.32 -24.11
C THR A 70 -7.12 20.65 -22.91
N GLU A 71 -6.65 19.63 -22.19
CA GLU A 71 -5.70 19.69 -21.07
C GLU A 71 -4.94 18.37 -20.96
N MET A 72 -3.86 18.30 -20.17
CA MET A 72 -3.08 17.06 -20.04
C MET A 72 -3.77 16.10 -19.05
N PRO A 73 -4.27 14.93 -19.51
CA PRO A 73 -4.91 13.98 -18.62
C PRO A 73 -3.88 13.14 -17.86
N ILE A 74 -4.34 12.51 -16.77
CA ILE A 74 -3.61 11.39 -16.17
C ILE A 74 -3.77 10.19 -17.12
N TYR A 75 -2.65 9.61 -17.53
CA TYR A 75 -2.67 8.40 -18.35
C TYR A 75 -1.53 7.43 -17.99
N HIS A 76 -1.77 6.16 -18.25
CA HIS A 76 -0.78 5.09 -18.12
C HIS A 76 -0.47 4.48 -19.48
N ALA A 77 0.74 3.93 -19.63
CA ALA A 77 1.16 3.23 -20.83
C ALA A 77 1.70 1.85 -20.46
N ASN A 78 1.08 0.80 -21.01
CA ASN A 78 1.48 -0.59 -20.77
C ASN A 78 1.84 -1.24 -22.09
N ILE A 79 2.91 -2.05 -22.09
CA ILE A 79 3.35 -2.81 -23.26
C ILE A 79 3.14 -4.31 -23.00
N SER A 80 2.63 -5.04 -23.98
CA SER A 80 2.53 -6.50 -23.91
C SER A 80 3.91 -7.18 -23.81
N GLU A 81 3.94 -8.41 -23.31
CA GLU A 81 5.19 -9.18 -23.16
C GLU A 81 5.94 -9.40 -24.47
N ASP A 82 5.21 -9.53 -25.58
CA ASP A 82 5.80 -9.67 -26.91
C ASP A 82 6.29 -8.34 -27.50
N GLY A 83 6.14 -7.24 -26.77
CA GLY A 83 6.58 -5.91 -27.13
C GLY A 83 5.74 -5.24 -28.22
N ARG A 84 4.56 -5.79 -28.56
CA ARG A 84 3.80 -5.36 -29.75
C ARG A 84 2.56 -4.55 -29.45
N GLU A 85 1.90 -4.71 -28.31
CA GLU A 85 0.68 -3.99 -27.99
C GLU A 85 0.94 -2.93 -26.92
N LEU A 86 0.99 -1.67 -27.35
CA LEU A 86 1.09 -0.53 -26.46
C LEU A 86 -0.32 -0.01 -26.14
N THR A 87 -0.77 -0.16 -24.91
CA THR A 87 -2.05 0.38 -24.43
C THR A 87 -1.83 1.66 -23.65
N LEU A 88 -2.40 2.75 -24.14
CA LEU A 88 -2.56 4.00 -23.41
C LEU A 88 -3.92 3.98 -22.70
N ASP A 89 -3.92 4.12 -21.39
CA ASP A 89 -5.11 4.22 -20.56
C ASP A 89 -5.29 5.67 -20.11
N PHE A 90 -6.28 6.37 -20.66
CA PHE A 90 -6.62 7.75 -20.31
C PHE A 90 -7.74 7.78 -19.27
N ALA A 91 -7.42 8.18 -18.04
CA ALA A 91 -8.39 8.26 -16.94
C ALA A 91 -9.26 9.53 -17.05
N ASN A 92 -10.58 9.38 -16.89
CA ASN A 92 -11.54 10.48 -16.88
C ASN A 92 -11.47 11.39 -18.12
N VAL A 93 -11.18 10.81 -19.29
CA VAL A 93 -11.11 11.53 -20.56
C VAL A 93 -12.40 11.35 -21.35
N ASN A 94 -12.95 12.47 -21.83
CA ASN A 94 -14.10 12.45 -22.71
C ASN A 94 -13.65 12.33 -24.18
N ALA A 95 -13.78 11.13 -24.73
CA ALA A 95 -13.45 10.84 -26.13
C ALA A 95 -14.68 10.84 -27.07
N ALA A 96 -15.81 11.44 -26.68
CA ALA A 96 -17.04 11.41 -27.48
C ALA A 96 -16.89 12.08 -28.87
N LYS A 97 -16.00 13.08 -28.98
CA LYS A 97 -15.73 13.82 -30.21
C LYS A 97 -14.56 13.23 -31.03
N LEU A 98 -13.94 12.15 -30.54
CA LEU A 98 -12.78 11.57 -31.20
C LEU A 98 -13.18 10.85 -32.50
N ASN A 99 -12.60 11.28 -33.61
CA ASN A 99 -12.65 10.53 -34.86
C ASN A 99 -11.68 9.32 -34.78
N ARG A 100 -12.25 8.11 -34.70
CA ARG A 100 -11.51 6.84 -34.57
C ARG A 100 -11.00 6.36 -35.92
N ALA A 101 -10.08 7.12 -36.51
CA ALA A 101 -9.49 6.76 -37.79
C ALA A 101 -8.78 5.39 -37.71
N ALA A 102 -8.97 4.58 -38.76
CA ALA A 102 -8.19 3.36 -38.93
C ALA A 102 -6.75 3.75 -39.31
N ILE A 103 -5.81 3.54 -38.38
CA ILE A 103 -4.39 3.80 -38.59
C ILE A 103 -3.71 2.47 -38.87
N ARG A 104 -3.21 2.30 -40.09
CA ARG A 104 -2.43 1.13 -40.50
C ARG A 104 -1.30 1.57 -41.41
N THR A 105 -0.08 1.15 -41.09
CA THR A 105 1.14 1.49 -41.81
C THR A 105 2.06 0.25 -41.86
N LYS A 106 3.29 0.42 -42.35
CA LYS A 106 4.32 -0.63 -42.27
C LYS A 106 4.82 -0.89 -40.84
N ARG A 107 4.57 0.02 -39.88
CA ARG A 107 5.02 -0.09 -38.47
C ARG A 107 3.87 -0.27 -37.49
N ILE A 108 2.66 0.12 -37.87
CA ILE A 108 1.43 0.01 -37.06
C ILE A 108 0.48 -0.94 -37.76
N GLN A 109 0.17 -2.07 -37.13
CA GLN A 109 -0.77 -3.06 -37.67
C GLN A 109 -2.21 -2.64 -37.43
N SER A 110 -2.52 -2.13 -36.25
CA SER A 110 -3.84 -1.65 -35.88
C SER A 110 -3.79 -0.68 -34.71
N VAL A 111 -4.84 0.14 -34.60
CA VAL A 111 -5.16 0.91 -33.40
C VAL A 111 -6.60 0.60 -33.02
N SER A 112 -6.82 0.19 -31.78
CA SER A 112 -8.15 -0.12 -31.24
C SER A 112 -8.46 0.76 -30.03
N TYR A 113 -9.76 0.91 -29.74
CA TYR A 113 -10.25 1.82 -28.71
C TYR A 113 -11.30 1.12 -27.85
N ALA A 114 -11.20 1.27 -26.53
CA ALA A 114 -12.20 0.78 -25.59
C ALA A 114 -12.55 1.84 -24.55
N LYS A 115 -13.80 1.86 -24.08
CA LYS A 115 -14.21 2.70 -22.94
C LYS A 115 -14.76 1.79 -21.85
N ARG A 116 -14.20 1.87 -20.65
CA ARG A 116 -14.61 1.05 -19.49
C ARG A 116 -14.46 1.90 -18.23
N ASN A 117 -15.46 1.93 -17.36
CA ASN A 117 -15.38 2.53 -16.01
C ASN A 117 -14.81 3.97 -15.96
N GLY A 118 -15.17 4.83 -16.92
CA GLY A 118 -14.68 6.22 -16.97
C GLY A 118 -13.30 6.40 -17.62
N HIS A 119 -12.66 5.32 -18.03
CA HIS A 119 -11.37 5.31 -18.74
C HIS A 119 -11.56 5.12 -20.24
N PHE A 120 -10.66 5.71 -21.02
CA PHE A 120 -10.56 5.56 -22.46
C PHE A 120 -9.22 4.92 -22.81
N TYR A 121 -9.27 3.71 -23.37
CA TYR A 121 -8.10 2.92 -23.73
C TYR A 121 -7.82 3.06 -25.22
N VAL A 122 -6.54 3.20 -25.57
CA VAL A 122 -6.05 3.15 -26.94
C VAL A 122 -4.95 2.13 -27.03
N THR A 123 -5.19 1.02 -27.72
CA THR A 123 -4.18 -0.02 -27.94
C THR A 123 -3.61 0.11 -29.34
N VAL A 124 -2.30 0.29 -29.43
CA VAL A 124 -1.54 0.34 -30.68
C VAL A 124 -0.78 -0.97 -30.85
N THR A 125 -1.20 -1.77 -31.81
CA THR A 125 -0.52 -3.02 -32.17
C THR A 125 0.56 -2.70 -33.22
N MET A 126 1.82 -2.82 -32.83
CA MET A 126 2.99 -2.58 -33.65
C MET A 126 3.35 -3.80 -34.50
N ALA A 127 3.99 -3.54 -35.65
CA ALA A 127 4.65 -4.58 -36.42
C ALA A 127 5.83 -5.16 -35.62
N LYS A 128 6.19 -6.42 -35.91
CA LYS A 128 7.30 -7.10 -35.24
C LYS A 128 8.62 -6.32 -35.44
N GLY A 129 9.42 -6.20 -34.38
CA GLY A 129 10.72 -5.49 -34.41
C GLY A 129 10.59 -3.97 -34.41
N MET A 130 9.49 -3.44 -33.89
CA MET A 130 9.29 -2.00 -33.67
C MET A 130 9.42 -1.68 -32.18
N SER A 131 9.89 -0.48 -31.90
CA SER A 131 9.98 0.13 -30.58
C SER A 131 9.12 1.39 -30.55
N TYR A 132 8.76 1.85 -29.35
CA TYR A 132 7.96 3.06 -29.17
C TYR A 132 8.63 4.09 -28.28
N ARG A 133 8.22 5.35 -28.43
CA ARG A 133 8.53 6.44 -27.50
C ARG A 133 7.32 7.33 -27.31
N ILE A 134 6.95 7.58 -26.07
CA ILE A 134 5.87 8.48 -25.72
C ILE A 134 6.44 9.85 -25.35
N GLY A 135 5.74 10.92 -25.72
CA GLY A 135 6.06 12.24 -25.22
C GLY A 135 4.83 13.14 -25.12
N ASN A 136 4.98 14.17 -24.30
CA ASN A 136 3.93 15.15 -24.02
C ASN A 136 4.33 16.51 -24.60
N LEU A 137 3.38 17.24 -25.16
CA LEU A 137 3.50 18.65 -25.53
C LEU A 137 2.44 19.43 -24.78
N THR A 138 2.76 20.61 -24.29
CA THR A 138 1.86 21.40 -23.43
C THR A 138 1.30 22.66 -24.11
N ASN A 139 1.67 22.92 -25.36
CA ASN A 139 1.16 24.08 -26.12
C ASN A 139 1.04 23.79 -27.64
N PRO A 140 -0.12 23.32 -28.14
CA PRO A 140 -1.28 22.85 -27.38
C PRO A 140 -1.02 21.50 -26.71
N PHE A 141 -1.91 21.09 -25.79
CA PHE A 141 -1.77 19.81 -25.08
C PHE A 141 -1.90 18.61 -26.02
N ARG A 142 -0.83 17.82 -26.08
CA ARG A 142 -0.77 16.62 -26.90
C ARG A 142 0.00 15.51 -26.21
N ILE A 143 -0.45 14.28 -26.43
CA ILE A 143 0.34 13.08 -26.16
C ILE A 143 0.66 12.47 -27.53
N PHE A 144 1.92 12.12 -27.77
CA PHE A 144 2.32 11.47 -29.01
C PHE A 144 3.04 10.16 -28.75
N VAL A 145 2.86 9.21 -29.67
CA VAL A 145 3.57 7.93 -29.72
C VAL A 145 4.36 7.87 -31.02
N ASP A 146 5.68 7.86 -30.92
CA ASP A 146 6.56 7.55 -32.03
C ASP A 146 6.81 6.05 -32.11
N ILE A 147 6.74 5.47 -33.31
CA ILE A 147 6.96 4.05 -33.57
C ILE A 147 8.01 3.91 -34.68
N ALA A 148 9.10 3.22 -34.38
CA ALA A 148 10.24 3.05 -35.27
C ALA A 148 10.89 1.67 -35.10
N SER A 149 11.65 1.22 -36.09
CA SER A 149 12.35 -0.07 -36.01
C SER A 149 13.31 -0.10 -34.81
N GLU A 150 13.38 -1.24 -34.11
CA GLU A 150 14.35 -1.46 -33.04
C GLU A 150 15.77 -1.15 -33.54
N GLY A 151 16.46 -0.21 -32.88
CA GLY A 151 17.79 0.26 -33.26
C GLY A 151 17.87 1.62 -33.96
N ALA A 152 16.73 2.26 -34.28
CA ALA A 152 16.71 3.65 -34.75
C ALA A 152 16.92 4.70 -33.64
N ALA A 153 16.93 4.27 -32.37
CA ALA A 153 17.21 5.09 -31.19
C ALA A 153 18.54 4.65 -30.53
N LYS A 154 19.67 5.10 -31.10
CA LYS A 154 20.98 5.06 -30.43
C LYS A 154 21.62 6.45 -30.47
N SER A 155 21.23 7.24 -29.48
CA SER A 155 21.97 8.31 -28.80
C SER A 155 21.19 8.48 -27.49
N GLU A 156 21.56 7.93 -26.33
CA GLU A 156 22.87 7.68 -25.75
C GLU A 156 22.84 6.38 -24.90
N GLU A 157 23.98 5.69 -24.94
CA GLU A 157 24.56 4.69 -24.02
C GLU A 157 23.86 3.40 -23.52
N ASN A 158 24.72 2.39 -23.40
CA ASN A 158 24.57 0.96 -23.03
C ASN A 158 25.82 0.65 -22.16
N PRO A 159 25.88 -0.29 -21.19
CA PRO A 159 25.99 -1.74 -21.50
C PRO A 159 25.44 -2.68 -20.39
N ALA A 160 25.26 -3.99 -20.50
CA ALA A 160 25.14 -4.99 -21.55
C ALA A 160 24.88 -6.34 -20.84
N VAL A 161 24.06 -7.24 -21.39
CA VAL A 161 24.36 -8.69 -21.42
C VAL A 161 23.82 -9.25 -22.75
N LYS A 162 24.64 -10.08 -23.42
CA LYS A 162 24.43 -10.66 -24.75
C LYS A 162 23.50 -11.90 -24.75
N PRO A 163 22.90 -12.26 -25.91
CA PRO A 163 21.90 -13.33 -26.05
C PRO A 163 22.49 -14.67 -26.48
N ALA A 164 21.82 -15.78 -26.09
CA ALA A 164 21.99 -17.11 -26.66
C ALA A 164 20.93 -17.40 -27.76
N GLN A 165 21.31 -18.27 -28.70
CA GLN A 165 20.81 -18.41 -30.07
C GLN A 165 19.44 -19.09 -30.27
N LYS A 166 18.82 -18.79 -31.43
CA LYS A 166 17.57 -19.34 -31.98
C LYS A 166 17.67 -20.82 -32.39
N PRO A 167 16.54 -21.56 -32.41
CA PRO A 167 16.30 -22.64 -33.36
C PRO A 167 15.49 -22.18 -34.58
N VAL A 168 15.80 -22.82 -35.70
CA VAL A 168 15.23 -22.64 -37.05
C VAL A 168 14.06 -23.61 -37.24
N GLU A 169 12.93 -23.15 -37.80
CA GLU A 169 11.78 -23.97 -38.18
C GLU A 169 12.09 -24.93 -39.35
N ARG A 170 11.65 -26.19 -39.22
CA ARG A 170 11.44 -27.14 -40.31
C ARG A 170 10.12 -27.91 -40.07
N PRO A 171 9.50 -28.46 -41.14
CA PRO A 171 8.06 -28.71 -41.21
C PRO A 171 7.59 -29.88 -40.34
N VAL A 172 6.34 -29.76 -39.90
CA VAL A 172 5.62 -30.64 -38.96
C VAL A 172 5.49 -32.08 -39.47
N PRO A 173 5.94 -33.07 -38.68
CA PRO A 173 5.35 -34.40 -38.64
C PRO A 173 4.41 -34.52 -37.44
N SER A 174 3.30 -35.22 -37.65
CA SER A 174 2.32 -35.64 -36.65
C SER A 174 2.97 -36.54 -35.60
N ASP A 175 3.43 -35.93 -34.50
CA ASP A 175 3.54 -36.53 -33.16
C ASP A 175 3.76 -35.36 -32.17
N ALA A 176 2.66 -34.81 -31.65
CA ALA A 176 2.74 -33.74 -30.65
C ALA A 176 3.42 -34.29 -29.37
N PRO A 177 4.47 -33.65 -28.84
CA PRO A 177 4.99 -33.99 -27.52
C PRO A 177 3.89 -33.77 -26.47
N PRO A 178 3.91 -34.49 -25.33
CA PRO A 178 2.90 -34.32 -24.29
C PRO A 178 2.79 -32.84 -23.94
N GLN A 179 1.58 -32.26 -24.06
CA GLN A 179 1.33 -30.89 -23.62
C GLN A 179 1.80 -30.77 -22.16
N GLU A 180 2.70 -29.83 -21.88
CA GLU A 180 3.09 -29.53 -20.50
C GLU A 180 1.82 -29.26 -19.70
N MET A 181 1.69 -29.93 -18.55
CA MET A 181 0.51 -29.80 -17.71
C MET A 181 0.34 -28.33 -17.30
N PRO A 182 -0.88 -27.76 -17.43
CA PRO A 182 -1.13 -26.40 -17.00
C PRO A 182 -0.68 -26.19 -15.54
N ALA A 183 -0.02 -25.05 -15.26
CA ALA A 183 0.61 -24.81 -13.96
C ALA A 183 -0.35 -24.95 -12.76
N TYR A 184 -1.63 -24.67 -12.95
CA TYR A 184 -2.63 -24.84 -11.89
C TYR A 184 -2.89 -26.30 -11.52
N ILE A 185 -2.68 -27.26 -12.42
CA ILE A 185 -2.80 -28.67 -12.05
C ILE A 185 -1.67 -29.08 -11.11
N LYS A 186 -0.48 -28.51 -11.29
CA LYS A 186 0.62 -28.70 -10.33
C LYS A 186 0.23 -28.17 -8.94
N VAL A 187 -0.42 -27.01 -8.86
CA VAL A 187 -0.97 -26.47 -7.60
C VAL A 187 -1.97 -27.44 -6.99
N LEU A 188 -2.90 -27.96 -7.78
CA LEU A 188 -3.87 -28.95 -7.31
C LEU A 188 -3.20 -30.24 -6.82
N GLN A 189 -2.12 -30.70 -7.46
CA GLN A 189 -1.35 -31.86 -7.02
C GLN A 189 -0.60 -31.60 -5.71
N GLU A 190 0.13 -30.49 -5.62
CA GLU A 190 0.93 -30.14 -4.44
C GLU A 190 0.05 -29.94 -3.20
N HIS A 191 -1.15 -29.41 -3.38
CA HIS A 191 -2.15 -29.29 -2.33
C HIS A 191 -3.09 -30.49 -2.25
N GLY A 192 -2.83 -31.59 -2.97
CA GLY A 192 -3.64 -32.81 -2.96
C GLY A 192 -5.13 -32.60 -3.19
N LEU A 193 -5.50 -31.59 -3.97
CA LEU A 193 -6.85 -31.25 -4.39
C LEU A 193 -7.37 -32.17 -5.51
N LEU A 194 -6.48 -32.91 -6.19
CA LEU A 194 -6.89 -33.84 -7.26
C LEU A 194 -7.46 -35.17 -6.77
N GLY A 195 -6.96 -35.73 -5.66
CA GLY A 195 -7.30 -37.13 -5.31
C GLY A 195 -7.06 -38.07 -6.50
N ASP A 196 -8.09 -38.84 -6.87
CA ASP A 196 -8.09 -39.75 -8.03
C ASP A 196 -8.55 -39.10 -9.35
N VAL A 197 -8.79 -37.78 -9.37
CA VAL A 197 -9.31 -37.06 -10.54
C VAL A 197 -8.24 -36.98 -11.63
N ASP A 198 -8.64 -37.30 -12.86
CA ASP A 198 -7.78 -37.18 -14.04
C ASP A 198 -7.45 -35.70 -14.33
N PRO A 199 -6.16 -35.32 -14.38
CA PRO A 199 -5.70 -33.98 -14.80
C PRO A 199 -6.33 -33.44 -16.10
N ARG A 200 -6.79 -34.31 -17.00
CA ARG A 200 -7.44 -33.91 -18.25
C ARG A 200 -8.85 -33.37 -18.05
N ASP A 201 -9.60 -33.90 -17.08
CA ASP A 201 -10.93 -33.37 -16.74
C ASP A 201 -10.83 -32.03 -16.03
N VAL A 202 -9.74 -31.85 -15.28
CA VAL A 202 -9.35 -30.59 -14.67
C VAL A 202 -9.00 -29.56 -15.74
N SER A 203 -8.11 -29.92 -16.68
CA SER A 203 -7.73 -29.12 -17.86
C SER A 203 -8.94 -28.61 -18.65
N ALA A 204 -10.01 -29.40 -18.70
CA ALA A 204 -11.26 -29.07 -19.39
C ALA A 204 -12.24 -28.21 -18.55
N GLY A 205 -11.85 -27.77 -17.35
CA GLY A 205 -12.67 -26.93 -16.46
C GLY A 205 -13.84 -27.66 -15.78
N ARG A 206 -13.88 -29.00 -15.82
CA ARG A 206 -15.05 -29.78 -15.35
C ARG A 206 -15.12 -29.99 -13.85
N VAL A 207 -14.10 -29.58 -13.10
CA VAL A 207 -13.90 -29.95 -11.69
C VAL A 207 -13.87 -28.73 -10.75
N LEU A 208 -13.89 -27.50 -11.29
CA LEU A 208 -13.83 -26.28 -10.47
C LEU A 208 -15.24 -25.83 -10.03
N PRO A 209 -15.40 -25.23 -8.83
CA PRO A 209 -14.37 -24.96 -7.83
C PRO A 209 -13.99 -26.20 -7.01
N VAL A 210 -12.73 -26.27 -6.57
CA VAL A 210 -12.25 -27.27 -5.60
C VAL A 210 -11.72 -26.60 -4.35
N SER A 211 -11.86 -27.28 -3.21
CA SER A 211 -11.36 -26.81 -1.93
C SER A 211 -10.88 -27.98 -1.09
N ARG A 212 -9.82 -27.77 -0.31
CA ARG A 212 -9.28 -28.73 0.66
C ARG A 212 -9.01 -28.03 1.97
N VAL A 213 -9.61 -28.56 3.03
CA VAL A 213 -9.33 -28.19 4.41
C VAL A 213 -8.28 -29.15 4.98
N THR A 214 -7.25 -28.60 5.59
CA THR A 214 -6.17 -29.30 6.28
C THR A 214 -6.15 -28.86 7.73
N ASN A 215 -6.28 -29.83 8.65
CA ASN A 215 -6.14 -29.56 10.07
C ASN A 215 -4.64 -29.53 10.42
N LEU A 216 -4.14 -28.38 10.88
CA LEU A 216 -2.74 -28.17 11.23
C LEU A 216 -2.48 -28.32 12.73
N GLY A 217 -3.54 -28.45 13.54
CA GLY A 217 -3.44 -28.56 14.98
C GLY A 217 -4.74 -28.16 15.67
N GLN A 218 -4.78 -28.32 16.98
CA GLN A 218 -5.94 -27.94 17.78
C GLN A 218 -6.29 -26.47 17.57
N GLY A 219 -7.47 -26.21 17.02
CA GLY A 219 -7.95 -24.85 16.74
C GLY A 219 -7.22 -24.16 15.59
N LEU A 220 -6.49 -24.87 14.73
CA LEU A 220 -5.78 -24.29 13.57
C LEU A 220 -6.08 -25.09 12.30
N GLN A 221 -6.78 -24.45 11.37
CA GLN A 221 -7.14 -25.04 10.09
C GLN A 221 -6.62 -24.18 8.95
N MET A 222 -6.22 -24.82 7.87
CA MET A 222 -5.87 -24.17 6.63
C MET A 222 -6.76 -24.68 5.50
N THR A 223 -7.20 -23.79 4.63
CA THR A 223 -7.95 -24.14 3.42
C THR A 223 -7.21 -23.66 2.19
N THR A 224 -7.09 -24.52 1.19
CA THR A 224 -6.70 -24.14 -0.17
C THR A 224 -7.91 -24.24 -1.07
N GLN A 225 -8.18 -23.21 -1.86
CA GLN A 225 -9.31 -23.16 -2.78
C GLN A 225 -8.86 -22.69 -4.17
N VAL A 226 -9.32 -23.39 -5.20
CA VAL A 226 -9.09 -23.02 -6.60
C VAL A 226 -10.43 -22.92 -7.32
N TRP A 227 -10.64 -21.84 -8.05
CA TRP A 227 -11.84 -21.65 -8.88
C TRP A 227 -11.49 -20.90 -10.15
N GLN A 228 -12.46 -20.82 -11.06
CA GLN A 228 -12.38 -20.03 -12.28
C GLN A 228 -13.47 -18.96 -12.24
N ASP A 229 -13.09 -17.72 -12.53
CA ASP A 229 -14.01 -16.61 -12.82
C ASP A 229 -13.92 -16.20 -14.29
N GLU A 230 -14.54 -15.07 -14.64
CA GLU A 230 -14.65 -14.59 -16.02
C GLU A 230 -13.29 -14.25 -16.66
N ASP A 231 -12.25 -13.90 -15.88
CA ASP A 231 -10.93 -13.59 -16.44
C ASP A 231 -9.91 -14.73 -16.28
N GLY A 232 -10.22 -15.76 -15.50
CA GLY A 232 -9.41 -16.97 -15.43
C GLY A 232 -9.39 -17.66 -14.07
N LEU A 233 -8.28 -18.33 -13.78
CA LEU A 233 -8.10 -19.08 -12.54
C LEU A 233 -7.72 -18.18 -11.38
N VAL A 234 -8.24 -18.52 -10.20
CA VAL A 234 -7.86 -17.93 -8.92
C VAL A 234 -7.53 -19.04 -7.93
N THR A 235 -6.40 -18.87 -7.25
CA THR A 235 -5.96 -19.74 -6.17
C THR A 235 -5.84 -18.95 -4.87
N ALA A 236 -6.52 -19.40 -3.82
CA ALA A 236 -6.51 -18.80 -2.50
C ALA A 236 -6.10 -19.79 -1.41
N PHE A 237 -5.42 -19.27 -0.39
CA PHE A 237 -4.97 -19.97 0.80
C PHE A 237 -5.41 -19.18 2.02
N PHE A 238 -6.06 -19.81 2.99
CA PHE A 238 -6.47 -19.12 4.19
C PHE A 238 -6.41 -20.00 5.43
N ILE A 239 -6.22 -19.36 6.58
CA ILE A 239 -6.10 -19.99 7.89
C ILE A 239 -7.20 -19.46 8.79
N GLU A 240 -7.86 -20.37 9.50
CA GLU A 240 -8.73 -20.09 10.63
C GLU A 240 -8.06 -20.57 11.91
N ALA A 241 -7.87 -19.66 12.86
CA ALA A 241 -7.27 -19.96 14.15
C ALA A 241 -8.17 -19.55 15.31
N ASP A 242 -8.36 -20.46 16.25
CA ASP A 242 -9.17 -20.25 17.45
C ASP A 242 -8.38 -19.38 18.44
N PRO A 243 -8.89 -18.19 18.80
CA PRO A 243 -8.23 -17.30 19.75
C PRO A 243 -8.11 -17.90 21.16
N GLN A 244 -8.79 -19.02 21.48
CA GLN A 244 -8.56 -19.75 22.72
C GLN A 244 -7.16 -20.38 22.76
N PHE A 245 -6.64 -20.84 21.62
CA PHE A 245 -5.35 -21.56 21.53
C PHE A 245 -4.23 -20.71 20.96
N TYR A 246 -4.57 -19.64 20.23
CA TYR A 246 -3.60 -18.79 19.55
C TYR A 246 -3.77 -17.31 19.89
N SER A 247 -2.66 -16.59 19.99
CA SER A 247 -2.61 -15.14 19.96
C SER A 247 -2.12 -14.66 18.60
N VAL A 248 -2.56 -13.49 18.18
CA VAL A 248 -2.08 -12.82 16.96
C VAL A 248 -1.40 -11.52 17.32
N ARG A 249 -0.21 -11.27 16.75
CA ARG A 249 0.53 -10.01 16.96
C ARG A 249 1.42 -9.67 15.77
N PRO A 250 1.79 -8.39 15.60
CA PRO A 250 2.82 -7.98 14.65
C PRO A 250 4.20 -8.49 15.11
N ALA A 251 5.03 -8.82 14.13
CA ALA A 251 6.43 -9.17 14.31
C ALA A 251 7.28 -8.42 13.27
N LEU A 252 8.35 -7.78 13.76
CA LEU A 252 9.27 -7.03 12.93
C LEU A 252 10.27 -7.97 12.24
N ALA A 253 10.60 -7.67 10.99
CA ALA A 253 11.71 -8.32 10.31
C ALA A 253 13.00 -8.15 11.12
N ARG A 254 13.70 -9.26 11.40
CA ARG A 254 14.94 -9.27 12.21
C ARG A 254 14.79 -8.72 13.64
N GLY A 255 13.56 -8.43 14.09
CA GLY A 255 13.28 -7.87 15.41
C GLY A 255 13.50 -6.36 15.56
N TYR A 256 13.81 -5.63 14.48
CA TYR A 256 14.03 -4.18 14.55
C TYR A 256 13.68 -3.47 13.22
N ILE A 257 13.52 -2.15 13.28
CA ILE A 257 13.28 -1.25 12.14
C ILE A 257 14.53 -0.37 11.90
N PRO A 258 14.85 -0.04 10.64
CA PRO A 258 14.35 -0.65 9.41
C PRO A 258 14.96 -2.04 9.24
N GLY A 259 14.18 -2.98 8.70
CA GLY A 259 14.62 -4.36 8.52
C GLY A 259 13.81 -5.08 7.46
N ARG A 260 14.43 -6.01 6.73
CA ARG A 260 13.72 -6.88 5.79
C ARG A 260 14.07 -8.35 6.02
N GLN A 261 13.04 -9.18 6.01
CA GLN A 261 13.14 -10.63 6.17
C GLN A 261 11.94 -11.28 5.50
N THR A 262 12.10 -12.50 4.99
CA THR A 262 10.97 -13.28 4.47
C THR A 262 9.95 -13.59 5.57
N VAL A 263 8.67 -13.78 5.23
CA VAL A 263 7.63 -14.17 6.20
C VAL A 263 8.00 -15.48 6.89
N SER A 264 8.50 -16.45 6.14
CA SER A 264 9.02 -17.70 6.68
C SER A 264 10.21 -17.51 7.63
N GLY A 265 11.06 -16.51 7.37
CA GLY A 265 12.15 -16.14 8.28
C GLY A 265 11.64 -15.54 9.59
N ILE A 266 10.67 -14.62 9.51
CA ILE A 266 10.03 -14.01 10.68
C ILE A 266 9.29 -15.07 11.50
N ALA A 267 8.54 -15.95 10.84
CA ALA A 267 7.81 -17.04 11.48
C ALA A 267 8.73 -17.97 12.28
N ARG A 268 9.87 -18.38 11.68
CA ARG A 268 10.87 -19.21 12.37
C ARG A 268 11.52 -18.46 13.54
N ALA A 269 11.88 -17.18 13.35
CA ALA A 269 12.50 -16.37 14.39
C ALA A 269 11.58 -16.12 15.60
N THR A 270 10.26 -16.18 15.39
CA THR A 270 9.24 -15.95 16.42
C THR A 270 8.55 -17.22 16.91
N ASN A 271 8.99 -18.39 16.40
CA ASN A 271 8.36 -19.70 16.64
C ASN A 271 6.84 -19.67 16.39
N ALA A 272 6.42 -19.04 15.29
CA ALA A 272 5.03 -18.89 14.94
C ALA A 272 4.42 -20.20 14.41
N ALA A 273 3.18 -20.49 14.81
CA ALA A 273 2.40 -21.60 14.25
C ALA A 273 1.98 -21.32 12.80
N ALA A 274 1.68 -20.06 12.51
CA ALA A 274 1.48 -19.55 11.16
C ALA A 274 1.85 -18.06 11.10
N ALA A 275 2.13 -17.55 9.92
CA ALA A 275 2.40 -16.13 9.69
C ALA A 275 1.93 -15.66 8.32
N ILE A 276 1.59 -14.39 8.21
CA ILE A 276 1.27 -13.70 6.96
C ILE A 276 2.03 -12.38 6.91
N ASN A 277 2.43 -11.91 5.73
CA ASN A 277 2.99 -10.57 5.60
C ASN A 277 1.98 -9.51 6.08
N ALA A 278 2.45 -8.36 6.56
CA ALA A 278 1.61 -7.37 7.23
C ALA A 278 1.66 -5.97 6.59
N SER A 279 2.32 -5.00 7.23
CA SER A 279 2.28 -3.60 6.83
C SER A 279 3.02 -3.36 5.51
N TYR A 280 2.60 -2.30 4.80
CA TYR A 280 3.41 -1.69 3.74
C TYR A 280 4.75 -1.22 4.32
N PHE A 281 5.77 -1.16 3.47
CA PHE A 281 7.11 -0.80 3.90
C PHE A 281 7.91 -0.06 2.81
N ALA A 282 8.83 0.80 3.23
CA ALA A 282 9.80 1.46 2.35
C ALA A 282 10.90 0.47 1.92
N PRO A 283 11.68 0.73 0.86
CA PRO A 283 12.68 -0.22 0.35
C PRO A 283 13.71 -0.72 1.37
N ASN A 284 14.02 0.10 2.39
CA ASN A 284 14.92 -0.22 3.51
C ASN A 284 14.27 -1.15 4.57
N GLY A 285 12.94 -1.30 4.58
CA GLY A 285 12.19 -2.07 5.57
C GLY A 285 11.51 -1.25 6.65
N GLU A 286 11.53 0.09 6.55
CA GLU A 286 10.73 0.96 7.41
C GLU A 286 9.24 0.75 7.19
N LEU A 287 8.45 0.72 8.26
CA LEU A 287 7.01 0.45 8.17
C LEU A 287 6.24 1.70 7.75
N ILE A 288 5.31 1.53 6.83
CA ILE A 288 4.40 2.59 6.36
C ILE A 288 2.99 2.26 6.89
N GLY A 289 2.79 2.51 8.18
CA GLY A 289 1.54 2.26 8.89
C GLY A 289 1.70 2.41 10.39
N VAL A 290 0.69 2.94 11.07
CA VAL A 290 0.71 3.02 12.55
C VAL A 290 0.75 1.60 13.11
N THR A 291 1.85 1.26 13.78
CA THR A 291 2.11 -0.09 14.29
C THR A 291 2.41 -0.01 15.78
N LYS A 292 1.77 -0.88 16.56
CA LYS A 292 1.96 -0.97 18.00
C LYS A 292 2.22 -2.42 18.38
N ILE A 293 3.29 -2.68 19.13
CA ILE A 293 3.66 -4.01 19.60
C ILE A 293 3.81 -3.96 21.12
N ASP A 294 3.04 -4.77 21.83
CA ASP A 294 3.09 -4.89 23.29
C ASP A 294 3.00 -3.54 24.01
N GLY A 295 2.11 -2.65 23.54
CA GLY A 295 1.94 -1.32 24.12
C GLY A 295 2.83 -0.23 23.52
N LEU A 296 3.91 -0.58 22.81
CA LEU A 296 4.89 0.37 22.26
C LEU A 296 4.55 0.73 20.81
N VAL A 297 4.47 2.02 20.48
CA VAL A 297 4.37 2.46 19.08
C VAL A 297 5.72 2.26 18.41
N VAL A 298 5.76 1.50 17.31
CA VAL A 298 7.00 1.12 16.62
C VAL A 298 7.03 1.57 15.17
N GLY A 299 6.04 2.35 14.74
CA GLY A 299 5.95 2.81 13.36
C GLY A 299 4.74 3.69 13.19
N THR A 300 4.88 4.70 12.34
CA THR A 300 3.82 5.66 12.03
C THR A 300 3.81 5.95 10.54
N THR A 301 2.77 6.63 10.08
CA THR A 301 2.72 7.17 8.72
C THR A 301 1.88 8.44 8.72
N TYR A 302 2.00 9.23 7.65
CA TYR A 302 1.21 10.45 7.45
C TYR A 302 -0.22 10.16 6.99
N PHE A 303 -0.53 8.91 6.64
CA PHE A 303 -1.84 8.49 6.15
C PHE A 303 -2.69 7.86 7.24
N ASP A 304 -3.90 8.38 7.41
CA ASP A 304 -4.93 7.74 8.21
C ASP A 304 -5.49 6.55 7.43
N ARG A 305 -5.22 5.34 7.91
CA ARG A 305 -5.58 4.09 7.21
C ARG A 305 -6.22 3.08 8.14
N SER A 306 -6.93 2.13 7.53
CA SER A 306 -7.52 1.02 8.25
C SER A 306 -6.44 0.16 8.91
N ALA A 307 -6.77 -0.28 10.12
CA ALA A 307 -5.93 -1.12 10.94
C ALA A 307 -6.71 -2.28 11.53
N PHE A 308 -5.94 -3.30 11.92
CA PHE A 308 -6.36 -4.37 12.80
C PHE A 308 -5.70 -4.16 14.18
N GLY A 309 -6.47 -4.28 15.25
CA GLY A 309 -5.97 -4.16 16.61
C GLY A 309 -6.43 -5.30 17.51
N VAL A 310 -5.60 -5.60 18.51
CA VAL A 310 -5.89 -6.57 19.58
C VAL A 310 -5.89 -5.83 20.91
N MET A 311 -6.99 -5.95 21.65
CA MET A 311 -7.16 -5.39 22.98
C MET A 311 -6.54 -6.29 24.04
N GLU A 312 -6.31 -5.75 25.25
CA GLU A 312 -5.74 -6.50 26.37
C GLU A 312 -6.59 -7.72 26.78
N ASP A 313 -7.91 -7.64 26.63
CA ASP A 313 -8.85 -8.75 26.87
C ASP A 313 -8.87 -9.80 25.72
N GLY A 314 -8.07 -9.59 24.68
CA GLY A 314 -7.99 -10.45 23.50
C GLY A 314 -9.06 -10.17 22.44
N SER A 315 -9.95 -9.20 22.64
CA SER A 315 -10.91 -8.79 21.62
C SER A 315 -10.26 -8.04 20.46
N PHE A 316 -10.89 -8.12 19.29
CA PHE A 316 -10.38 -7.54 18.05
C PHE A 316 -11.12 -6.25 17.68
N ILE A 317 -10.38 -5.25 17.21
CA ILE A 317 -10.92 -3.99 16.71
C ILE A 317 -10.42 -3.71 15.29
N PHE A 318 -11.25 -3.04 14.51
CA PHE A 318 -10.95 -2.62 13.15
C PHE A 318 -11.46 -1.20 12.94
N GLY A 319 -10.71 -0.39 12.20
CA GLY A 319 -11.07 1.01 11.94
C GLY A 319 -9.87 1.80 11.46
N VAL A 320 -10.09 3.08 11.18
CA VAL A 320 -9.02 4.00 10.77
C VAL A 320 -8.17 4.36 11.99
N VAL A 321 -6.86 4.31 11.81
CA VAL A 321 -5.88 4.64 12.83
C VAL A 321 -5.02 5.83 12.37
N SER A 322 -4.80 6.76 13.29
CA SER A 322 -3.89 7.89 13.17
C SER A 322 -3.10 8.06 14.46
N TYR A 323 -1.96 8.74 14.36
CA TYR A 323 -1.05 8.99 15.47
C TYR A 323 -0.95 10.49 15.76
N ASN A 324 -0.96 10.86 17.03
CA ASN A 324 -0.70 12.21 17.50
C ASN A 324 0.17 12.15 18.75
N GLY A 325 1.42 12.61 18.64
CA GLY A 325 2.35 12.68 19.75
C GLY A 325 2.86 14.09 19.97
N THR A 326 3.30 14.36 21.19
CA THR A 326 4.04 15.58 21.54
C THR A 326 5.23 15.23 22.42
N VAL A 327 6.33 15.97 22.23
CA VAL A 327 7.44 15.98 23.17
C VAL A 327 7.54 17.35 23.80
N LYS A 328 7.59 17.36 25.13
CA LYS A 328 7.96 18.52 25.93
C LYS A 328 9.36 18.31 26.49
N ILE A 329 10.28 19.22 26.19
CA ILE A 329 11.59 19.32 26.85
C ILE A 329 11.65 20.67 27.56
N ASP A 330 11.78 20.63 28.88
CA ASP A 330 11.65 21.80 29.74
C ASP A 330 10.38 22.63 29.45
N GLN A 331 10.49 23.84 28.90
CA GLN A 331 9.33 24.70 28.59
C GLN A 331 8.81 24.54 27.15
N THR A 332 9.56 23.91 26.26
CA THR A 332 9.23 23.83 24.83
C THR A 332 8.49 22.55 24.53
N THR A 333 7.35 22.66 23.87
CA THR A 333 6.54 21.50 23.42
C THR A 333 6.39 21.54 21.91
N LEU A 334 6.72 20.43 21.24
CA LEU A 334 6.58 20.27 19.80
C LEU A 334 5.80 18.99 19.47
N PRO A 335 5.05 18.98 18.35
CA PRO A 335 4.43 17.76 17.85
C PRO A 335 5.47 16.76 17.35
N VAL A 336 5.19 15.48 17.54
CA VAL A 336 5.98 14.38 16.98
C VAL A 336 5.56 14.15 15.52
N SER A 337 6.52 14.22 14.60
CA SER A 337 6.31 13.97 13.18
C SER A 337 6.17 12.48 12.86
N GLY A 338 6.83 11.61 13.65
CA GLY A 338 6.74 10.17 13.51
C GLY A 338 7.57 9.41 14.55
N VAL A 339 7.38 8.09 14.58
CA VAL A 339 8.09 7.15 15.43
C VAL A 339 8.77 6.11 14.55
N ASP A 340 10.05 5.84 14.82
CA ASP A 340 10.87 4.82 14.16
C ASP A 340 10.85 4.92 12.63
N ALA A 341 10.85 6.17 12.14
CA ALA A 341 10.75 6.54 10.73
C ALA A 341 11.90 7.46 10.29
N GLU A 342 12.09 7.65 8.99
CA GLU A 342 13.14 8.53 8.47
C GLU A 342 12.97 9.99 8.96
N ARG A 343 14.05 10.58 9.50
CA ARG A 343 14.08 12.00 9.86
C ARG A 343 14.29 12.88 8.62
N GLY A 344 13.19 13.41 8.10
CA GLY A 344 13.17 14.48 7.10
C GLY A 344 13.54 15.87 7.65
N GLU A 345 13.61 16.85 6.75
CA GLU A 345 13.82 18.25 7.09
C GLU A 345 12.67 18.77 7.98
N ASN A 346 12.99 19.61 8.97
CA ASN A 346 12.04 20.21 9.92
C ASN A 346 11.31 19.23 10.86
N ASN A 347 11.56 17.92 10.74
CA ASN A 347 10.86 16.89 11.53
C ASN A 347 11.39 16.76 12.97
N LEU A 348 10.53 16.23 13.83
CA LEU A 348 10.85 15.64 15.13
C LEU A 348 10.45 14.16 15.11
N ILE A 349 11.42 13.27 15.18
CA ILE A 349 11.22 11.81 15.20
C ILE A 349 11.59 11.24 16.57
N ILE A 350 10.80 10.29 17.04
CA ILE A 350 11.15 9.44 18.19
C ILE A 350 11.76 8.15 17.69
N TYR A 351 12.97 7.83 18.15
CA TYR A 351 13.57 6.52 17.95
C TYR A 351 13.57 5.77 19.29
N ASN A 352 12.91 4.62 19.33
CA ASN A 352 12.85 3.78 20.52
C ASN A 352 13.56 2.44 20.28
N ARG A 353 13.52 1.54 21.28
CA ARG A 353 14.21 0.24 21.25
C ARG A 353 13.78 -0.71 20.12
N ALA A 354 12.71 -0.43 19.40
CA ALA A 354 12.33 -1.17 18.20
C ALA A 354 13.14 -0.74 16.97
N TYR A 355 13.85 0.38 17.02
CA TYR A 355 14.68 0.87 15.93
C TYR A 355 16.16 0.57 16.17
N GLY A 356 16.76 -0.21 15.27
CA GLY A 356 18.20 -0.46 15.20
C GLY A 356 18.97 -0.55 16.53
N ARG A 357 20.24 -0.17 16.50
CA ARG A 357 21.04 0.10 17.72
C ARG A 357 21.31 1.59 17.89
N THR A 358 21.33 2.31 16.78
CA THR A 358 21.52 3.76 16.69
C THR A 358 20.46 4.33 15.76
N THR A 359 20.26 5.65 15.78
CA THR A 359 19.23 6.32 14.97
C THR A 359 19.56 6.35 13.48
N GLY A 360 20.83 6.18 13.07
CA GLY A 360 21.26 6.19 11.68
C GLY A 360 21.11 7.55 10.98
N THR A 361 20.89 8.62 11.74
CA THR A 361 20.54 9.93 11.17
C THR A 361 21.76 10.70 10.65
N ASN A 362 21.51 11.61 9.71
CA ASN A 362 22.50 12.52 9.14
C ASN A 362 22.91 13.63 10.14
N PRO A 363 24.07 14.32 9.94
CA PRO A 363 24.60 15.32 10.88
C PRO A 363 23.89 16.68 10.87
N TYR A 364 22.76 16.84 10.17
CA TYR A 364 22.08 18.14 10.00
C TYR A 364 21.05 18.44 11.10
N GLY A 365 21.11 17.75 12.24
CA GLY A 365 20.16 17.95 13.34
C GLY A 365 20.77 17.97 14.72
N LEU A 366 19.89 17.74 15.71
CA LEU A 366 20.25 17.43 17.08
C LEU A 366 19.45 16.23 17.57
N GLU A 367 20.03 15.51 18.51
CA GLU A 367 19.44 14.34 19.13
C GLU A 367 19.57 14.42 20.64
N TYR A 368 18.43 14.36 21.32
CA TYR A 368 18.36 14.33 22.77
C TYR A 368 18.12 12.88 23.19
N VAL A 369 19.14 12.25 23.79
CA VAL A 369 19.00 10.91 24.37
C VAL A 369 18.27 11.05 25.70
N VAL A 370 17.16 10.34 25.86
CA VAL A 370 16.28 10.45 27.03
C VAL A 370 16.30 9.15 27.83
N ARG A 371 16.58 9.26 29.13
CA ARG A 371 16.45 8.16 30.09
C ARG A 371 15.74 8.67 31.34
N ASN A 372 14.83 7.87 31.90
CA ASN A 372 14.06 8.22 33.10
C ASN A 372 13.42 9.63 33.05
N GLY A 373 12.88 10.00 31.87
CA GLY A 373 12.23 11.30 31.66
C GLY A 373 13.16 12.51 31.72
N ARG A 374 14.47 12.33 31.43
CA ARG A 374 15.45 13.43 31.36
C ARG A 374 16.39 13.29 30.19
N VAL A 375 16.86 14.41 29.65
CA VAL A 375 17.95 14.45 28.67
C VAL A 375 19.24 14.00 29.35
N THR A 376 19.88 12.95 28.84
CA THR A 376 21.18 12.46 29.33
C THR A 376 22.34 12.82 28.42
N GLU A 377 22.08 12.95 27.11
CA GLU A 377 23.09 13.28 26.11
C GLU A 377 22.45 14.16 25.03
N ILE A 378 23.26 15.03 24.44
CA ILE A 378 22.87 15.86 23.29
C ILE A 378 23.94 15.66 22.22
N ASN A 379 23.55 15.06 21.10
CA ASN A 379 24.43 14.75 19.98
C ASN A 379 23.94 15.45 18.71
N THR A 380 24.79 15.54 17.69
CA THR A 380 24.39 16.06 16.38
C THR A 380 23.61 15.05 15.55
N ASN A 381 23.89 13.75 15.71
CA ASN A 381 23.26 12.66 14.95
C ASN A 381 23.67 11.28 15.47
N ASP A 382 23.03 10.24 14.90
CA ASP A 382 23.36 8.81 15.05
C ASP A 382 23.61 8.34 16.49
N SER A 383 22.77 8.80 17.41
CA SER A 383 22.88 8.45 18.83
C SER A 383 22.57 6.98 19.04
N VAL A 384 23.25 6.37 20.01
CA VAL A 384 22.88 5.05 20.52
C VAL A 384 21.50 5.16 21.18
N ILE A 385 20.59 4.27 20.79
CA ILE A 385 19.26 4.23 21.35
C ILE A 385 19.31 3.42 22.66
N PRO A 386 18.96 4.03 23.81
CA PRO A 386 19.03 3.34 25.09
C PRO A 386 17.92 2.28 25.22
N SER A 387 18.25 1.13 25.81
CA SER A 387 17.27 0.05 26.03
C SER A 387 16.17 0.42 27.04
N ASP A 388 16.44 1.40 27.90
CA ASP A 388 15.57 1.93 28.96
C ASP A 388 15.04 3.34 28.65
N GLY A 389 15.08 3.74 27.38
CA GLY A 389 14.67 5.08 26.96
C GLY A 389 14.43 5.21 25.46
N TYR A 390 14.63 6.42 24.94
CA TYR A 390 14.44 6.75 23.53
C TYR A 390 15.29 7.97 23.13
N VAL A 391 15.35 8.27 21.84
CA VAL A 391 16.01 9.46 21.30
C VAL A 391 14.97 10.37 20.66
N VAL A 392 14.98 11.65 21.04
CA VAL A 392 14.24 12.71 20.35
C VAL A 392 15.17 13.33 19.31
N SER A 393 14.92 13.04 18.03
CA SER A 393 15.76 13.46 16.92
C SER A 393 15.08 14.59 16.14
N VAL A 394 15.73 15.75 16.02
CA VAL A 394 15.14 16.96 15.43
C VAL A 394 15.98 17.52 14.29
N HIS A 395 15.33 18.09 13.29
CA HIS A 395 15.95 18.79 12.16
C HIS A 395 15.32 20.18 11.98
N GLY A 396 16.05 21.12 11.37
CA GLY A 396 15.52 22.40 10.87
C GLY A 396 14.75 23.17 11.94
N SER A 397 13.52 23.58 11.64
CA SER A 397 12.70 24.36 12.57
C SER A 397 12.45 23.69 13.92
N SER A 398 12.32 22.36 13.97
CA SER A 398 12.17 21.61 15.24
C SER A 398 13.47 21.64 16.07
N MET A 399 14.62 21.60 15.39
CA MET A 399 15.92 21.75 16.03
C MET A 399 16.09 23.17 16.58
N ASP A 400 15.82 24.19 15.77
CA ASP A 400 15.94 25.60 16.14
C ASP A 400 15.07 25.94 17.34
N ALA A 401 13.86 25.38 17.43
CA ALA A 401 12.95 25.60 18.54
C ALA A 401 13.51 25.11 19.89
N PHE A 402 14.09 23.90 19.94
CA PHE A 402 14.73 23.41 21.17
C PHE A 402 16.09 24.07 21.44
N ALA A 403 16.88 24.34 20.41
CA ALA A 403 18.16 25.03 20.56
C ALA A 403 17.98 26.46 21.10
N SER A 404 16.98 27.20 20.59
CA SER A 404 16.66 28.56 21.05
C SER A 404 16.12 28.60 22.47
N ALA A 405 15.48 27.51 22.92
CA ALA A 405 15.06 27.34 24.31
C ALA A 405 16.23 27.01 25.24
N GLY A 406 17.41 26.70 24.68
CA GLY A 406 18.62 26.43 25.44
C GLY A 406 18.58 25.12 26.21
N VAL A 407 17.99 24.07 25.62
CA VAL A 407 17.91 22.71 26.20
C VAL A 407 19.29 22.19 26.60
N ARG A 408 19.37 21.56 27.78
CA ARG A 408 20.60 21.03 28.39
C ARG A 408 20.41 19.61 28.89
N VAL A 409 21.52 18.92 29.08
CA VAL A 409 21.56 17.67 29.84
C VAL A 409 20.98 17.91 31.24
N GLY A 410 20.10 17.02 31.67
CA GLY A 410 19.36 17.07 32.93
C GLY A 410 17.92 17.59 32.80
N ASP A 411 17.58 18.25 31.70
CA ASP A 411 16.25 18.83 31.49
C ASP A 411 15.16 17.74 31.48
N PRO A 412 14.00 18.01 32.10
CA PRO A 412 12.90 17.06 32.11
C PRO A 412 12.29 16.92 30.73
N VAL A 413 11.95 15.68 30.37
CA VAL A 413 11.30 15.32 29.12
C VAL A 413 10.00 14.59 29.41
N THR A 414 8.93 14.96 28.70
CA THR A 414 7.67 14.23 28.67
C THR A 414 7.31 13.93 27.22
N LEU A 415 7.21 12.66 26.89
CA LEU A 415 6.64 12.17 25.64
C LEU A 415 5.19 11.74 25.93
N THR A 416 4.26 12.30 25.17
CA THR A 416 2.85 11.90 25.21
C THR A 416 2.48 11.42 23.82
N GLU A 417 2.02 10.18 23.73
CA GLU A 417 1.61 9.55 22.48
C GLU A 417 0.15 9.12 22.56
N HIS A 418 -0.60 9.43 21.51
CA HIS A 418 -1.99 9.02 21.36
C HIS A 418 -2.22 8.41 19.98
N ILE A 419 -2.96 7.31 19.97
CA ILE A 419 -3.52 6.71 18.77
C ILE A 419 -5.05 6.88 18.79
N THR A 420 -5.69 6.99 17.63
CA THR A 420 -7.13 7.30 17.52
C THR A 420 -8.03 6.32 18.29
N GLY A 421 -8.89 6.86 19.15
CA GLY A 421 -10.04 6.14 19.71
C GLY A 421 -9.66 4.92 20.55
N ALA A 422 -10.27 3.76 20.24
CA ALA A 422 -10.03 2.53 20.99
C ALA A 422 -8.62 1.94 20.77
N PHE A 423 -7.96 2.28 19.64
CA PHE A 423 -6.62 1.81 19.33
C PHE A 423 -5.58 2.32 20.34
N ASP A 424 -5.84 3.43 21.04
CA ASP A 424 -4.95 3.93 22.11
C ASP A 424 -4.75 2.89 23.22
N ARG A 425 -5.81 2.15 23.55
CA ARG A 425 -5.82 1.09 24.57
C ARG A 425 -5.50 -0.30 24.00
N ALA A 426 -5.38 -0.46 22.69
CA ALA A 426 -4.98 -1.73 22.10
C ALA A 426 -3.52 -2.05 22.46
N VAL A 427 -3.22 -3.33 22.66
CA VAL A 427 -1.85 -3.81 22.95
C VAL A 427 -1.10 -4.14 21.66
N GLN A 428 -1.83 -4.54 20.61
CA GLN A 428 -1.30 -4.75 19.27
C GLN A 428 -2.07 -3.89 18.27
N VAL A 429 -1.37 -3.28 17.32
CA VAL A 429 -1.96 -2.57 16.18
C VAL A 429 -1.13 -2.81 14.93
N VAL A 430 -1.78 -3.13 13.81
CA VAL A 430 -1.20 -3.15 12.47
C VAL A 430 -2.02 -2.24 11.57
N GLY A 431 -1.50 -1.06 11.27
CA GLY A 431 -1.97 -0.22 10.18
C GLY A 431 -1.49 -0.77 8.84
N ALA A 432 -2.43 -0.92 7.91
CA ALA A 432 -2.16 -1.30 6.53
C ALA A 432 -3.23 -0.70 5.63
N GLY A 433 -4.34 -1.42 5.43
CA GLY A 433 -5.50 -0.96 4.69
C GLY A 433 -5.50 -1.38 3.21
N PRO A 434 -6.61 -1.09 2.51
CA PRO A 434 -7.85 -0.51 3.04
C PRO A 434 -8.72 -1.51 3.82
N ARG A 435 -9.81 -1.03 4.42
CA ARG A 435 -10.90 -1.92 4.89
C ARG A 435 -11.42 -2.72 3.71
N LEU A 436 -11.74 -3.99 3.95
CA LEU A 436 -12.34 -4.89 2.96
C LEU A 436 -13.76 -5.30 3.36
N VAL A 437 -13.94 -5.69 4.63
CA VAL A 437 -15.19 -6.22 5.15
C VAL A 437 -15.54 -5.53 6.44
N GLU A 438 -16.79 -5.11 6.58
CA GLU A 438 -17.35 -4.56 7.80
C GLU A 438 -18.71 -5.19 8.10
N ASN A 439 -18.89 -5.69 9.32
CA ASN A 439 -20.15 -6.29 9.78
C ASN A 439 -20.70 -7.39 8.84
N GLY A 440 -19.80 -8.18 8.25
CA GLY A 440 -20.10 -9.27 7.33
C GLY A 440 -20.54 -8.82 5.93
N LYS A 441 -20.26 -7.57 5.55
CA LYS A 441 -20.56 -7.01 4.23
C LYS A 441 -19.30 -6.42 3.59
N VAL A 442 -19.26 -6.46 2.27
CA VAL A 442 -18.20 -5.80 1.49
C VAL A 442 -18.21 -4.30 1.78
N HIS A 443 -17.06 -3.76 2.18
CA HIS A 443 -16.85 -2.35 2.45
C HIS A 443 -15.40 -1.98 2.12
N VAL A 444 -15.14 -1.71 0.84
CA VAL A 444 -13.81 -1.36 0.34
C VAL A 444 -13.59 0.15 0.39
N THR A 445 -12.74 0.61 1.30
CA THR A 445 -12.46 2.04 1.58
C THR A 445 -11.21 2.57 0.87
N ALA A 446 -10.74 1.86 -0.17
CA ALA A 446 -9.51 2.21 -0.90
C ALA A 446 -9.49 3.66 -1.40
N GLY A 447 -10.63 4.19 -1.82
CA GLY A 447 -10.76 5.59 -2.25
C GLY A 447 -10.64 6.59 -1.10
N ASP A 448 -11.30 6.30 0.02
CA ASP A 448 -11.32 7.17 1.20
C ASP A 448 -9.94 7.23 1.88
N GLU A 449 -9.22 6.11 1.84
CA GLU A 449 -7.86 5.97 2.38
C GLU A 449 -6.75 6.33 1.38
N GLN A 450 -7.12 6.95 0.26
CA GLN A 450 -6.20 7.50 -0.76
C GLN A 450 -5.21 6.47 -1.32
N PHE A 451 -5.64 5.21 -1.48
CA PHE A 451 -4.81 4.21 -2.14
C PHE A 451 -4.65 4.54 -3.63
N PRO A 452 -3.45 4.37 -4.20
CA PRO A 452 -3.19 4.64 -5.61
C PRO A 452 -3.97 3.67 -6.51
N GLY A 453 -4.17 4.10 -7.76
CA GLY A 453 -5.07 3.43 -8.70
C GLY A 453 -4.66 1.99 -9.03
N ASP A 454 -3.37 1.69 -9.07
CA ASP A 454 -2.81 0.35 -9.29
C ASP A 454 -3.24 -0.63 -8.18
N ILE A 455 -3.26 -0.16 -6.93
CA ILE A 455 -3.76 -0.95 -5.79
C ILE A 455 -5.29 -1.03 -5.81
N ARG A 456 -5.97 0.08 -6.13
CA ARG A 456 -7.43 0.21 -6.03
C ARG A 456 -8.19 -0.59 -7.09
N TYR A 457 -7.72 -0.61 -8.33
CA TYR A 457 -8.48 -1.13 -9.47
C TYR A 457 -7.86 -2.38 -10.10
N GLY A 458 -6.57 -2.62 -9.88
CA GLY A 458 -5.88 -3.76 -10.49
C GLY A 458 -6.21 -5.10 -9.83
N ARG A 459 -6.16 -6.18 -10.61
CA ARG A 459 -6.04 -7.53 -10.07
C ARG A 459 -4.59 -7.77 -9.66
N SER A 460 -4.38 -8.35 -8.49
CA SER A 460 -3.04 -8.64 -7.96
C SER A 460 -3.11 -9.74 -6.91
N PRO A 461 -1.96 -10.33 -6.53
CA PRO A 461 -1.87 -11.07 -5.28
C PRO A 461 -2.30 -10.17 -4.11
N ARG A 462 -3.09 -10.70 -3.19
CA ARG A 462 -3.65 -9.97 -2.05
C ARG A 462 -3.42 -10.73 -0.75
N SER A 463 -3.29 -10.00 0.33
CA SER A 463 -3.19 -10.54 1.69
C SER A 463 -4.16 -9.81 2.60
N ALA A 464 -4.78 -10.51 3.55
CA ALA A 464 -5.71 -9.90 4.51
C ALA A 464 -5.64 -10.59 5.88
N VAL A 465 -5.95 -9.80 6.91
CA VAL A 465 -6.31 -10.28 8.24
C VAL A 465 -7.76 -9.93 8.52
N GLY A 466 -8.49 -10.85 9.14
CA GLY A 466 -9.86 -10.64 9.53
C GLY A 466 -10.27 -11.47 10.73
N VAL A 467 -11.54 -11.33 11.09
CA VAL A 467 -12.21 -12.12 12.12
C VAL A 467 -13.51 -12.67 11.54
N THR A 468 -13.74 -13.97 11.70
CA THR A 468 -14.96 -14.62 11.23
C THR A 468 -16.17 -14.33 12.11
N LYS A 469 -17.37 -14.65 11.64
CA LYS A 469 -18.62 -14.50 12.42
C LYS A 469 -18.60 -15.28 13.74
N ASN A 470 -17.88 -16.39 13.81
CA ASN A 470 -17.68 -17.20 15.04
C ASN A 470 -16.44 -16.78 15.86
N GLY A 471 -15.77 -15.68 15.50
CA GLY A 471 -14.68 -15.11 16.30
C GLY A 471 -13.30 -15.73 16.05
N MET A 472 -13.13 -16.52 14.99
CA MET A 472 -11.82 -17.08 14.60
C MET A 472 -10.96 -15.98 13.98
N ILE A 473 -9.66 -16.02 14.23
CA ILE A 473 -8.67 -15.22 13.51
C ILE A 473 -8.56 -15.77 12.08
N PHE A 474 -8.62 -14.91 11.08
CA PHE A 474 -8.60 -15.28 9.67
C PHE A 474 -7.40 -14.64 8.96
N PHE A 475 -6.47 -15.44 8.44
CA PHE A 475 -5.44 -14.98 7.49
C PHE A 475 -5.78 -15.46 6.10
N ALA A 476 -5.64 -14.61 5.08
CA ALA A 476 -5.95 -14.98 3.72
C ALA A 476 -4.91 -14.44 2.74
N VAL A 477 -4.46 -15.29 1.83
CA VAL A 477 -3.65 -14.92 0.67
C VAL A 477 -4.33 -15.41 -0.58
N VAL A 478 -4.38 -14.55 -1.59
CA VAL A 478 -4.74 -14.92 -2.96
C VAL A 478 -3.52 -14.69 -3.83
N ASP A 479 -3.11 -15.72 -4.57
CA ASP A 479 -2.00 -15.61 -5.51
C ASP A 479 -2.42 -14.81 -6.75
N GLY A 480 -1.45 -14.36 -7.55
CA GLY A 480 -1.72 -13.52 -8.71
C GLY A 480 -0.50 -13.37 -9.62
N ARG A 481 -0.70 -12.81 -10.82
CA ARG A 481 0.36 -12.61 -11.83
C ARG A 481 1.03 -13.91 -12.28
N GLN A 482 0.29 -15.01 -12.24
CA GLN A 482 0.79 -16.34 -12.56
C GLN A 482 -0.28 -17.08 -13.37
N SER A 483 0.12 -18.06 -14.20
CA SER A 483 -0.82 -18.82 -15.02
C SER A 483 -1.82 -19.66 -14.21
N HIS A 484 -1.55 -19.91 -12.93
CA HIS A 484 -2.45 -20.60 -12.01
C HIS A 484 -3.34 -19.67 -11.17
N SER A 485 -3.04 -18.37 -11.17
CA SER A 485 -3.85 -17.36 -10.50
C SER A 485 -3.61 -15.98 -11.10
N HIS A 486 -4.63 -15.34 -11.67
CA HIS A 486 -4.51 -13.94 -12.12
C HIS A 486 -4.70 -12.94 -10.96
N GLY A 487 -5.13 -13.40 -9.79
CA GLY A 487 -5.35 -12.57 -8.61
C GLY A 487 -6.68 -11.82 -8.64
N LEU A 488 -6.92 -11.02 -7.60
CA LEU A 488 -8.20 -10.35 -7.39
C LEU A 488 -8.03 -8.84 -7.26
N THR A 489 -9.06 -8.10 -7.66
CA THR A 489 -9.29 -6.73 -7.20
C THR A 489 -9.61 -6.72 -5.70
N LEU A 490 -9.54 -5.54 -5.06
CA LEU A 490 -9.92 -5.42 -3.65
C LEU A 490 -11.38 -5.80 -3.39
N THR A 491 -12.28 -5.45 -4.32
CA THR A 491 -13.72 -5.77 -4.20
C THR A 491 -13.98 -7.26 -4.31
N GLU A 492 -13.41 -7.94 -5.31
CA GLU A 492 -13.57 -9.39 -5.45
C GLU A 492 -12.95 -10.14 -4.26
N PHE A 493 -11.83 -9.63 -3.72
CA PHE A 493 -11.23 -10.22 -2.54
C PHE A 493 -12.12 -10.03 -1.29
N ALA A 494 -12.74 -8.85 -1.12
CA ALA A 494 -13.72 -8.62 -0.06
C ALA A 494 -14.96 -9.53 -0.19
N GLU A 495 -15.48 -9.70 -1.41
CA GLU A 495 -16.59 -10.62 -1.70
C GLU A 495 -16.23 -12.06 -1.35
N PHE A 496 -15.02 -12.49 -1.71
CA PHE A 496 -14.48 -13.79 -1.33
C PHE A 496 -14.43 -13.94 0.20
N LEU A 497 -13.88 -12.97 0.94
CA LEU A 497 -13.81 -13.02 2.41
C LEU A 497 -15.20 -13.12 3.05
N VAL A 498 -16.17 -12.34 2.57
CA VAL A 498 -17.58 -12.43 3.04
C VAL A 498 -18.15 -13.83 2.79
N LYS A 499 -17.88 -14.42 1.62
CA LYS A 499 -18.30 -15.79 1.27
C LYS A 499 -17.68 -16.85 2.19
N GLN A 500 -16.45 -16.63 2.67
CA GLN A 500 -15.81 -17.49 3.70
C GLN A 500 -16.31 -17.21 5.13
N GLY A 501 -17.31 -16.34 5.32
CA GLY A 501 -17.86 -16.05 6.65
C GLY A 501 -17.05 -15.06 7.47
N VAL A 502 -16.15 -14.30 6.85
CA VAL A 502 -15.43 -13.21 7.51
C VAL A 502 -16.39 -12.08 7.85
N ARG A 503 -16.34 -11.61 9.10
CA ARG A 503 -17.17 -10.50 9.62
C ARG A 503 -16.48 -9.16 9.42
N ASP A 504 -15.20 -9.08 9.75
CA ASP A 504 -14.41 -7.85 9.61
C ASP A 504 -13.05 -8.20 9.04
N ALA A 505 -12.55 -7.40 8.10
CA ALA A 505 -11.23 -7.62 7.50
C ALA A 505 -10.60 -6.33 6.99
N VAL A 506 -9.27 -6.29 7.08
CA VAL A 506 -8.42 -5.26 6.49
C VAL A 506 -7.44 -5.92 5.52
N ASN A 507 -7.19 -5.25 4.40
CA ASN A 507 -6.15 -5.61 3.45
C ASN A 507 -4.77 -5.34 4.06
N LEU A 508 -3.82 -6.21 3.75
CA LEU A 508 -2.39 -6.10 4.10
C LEU A 508 -1.58 -5.81 2.83
N ASP A 509 -0.26 -5.64 2.95
CA ASP A 509 0.60 -5.50 1.77
C ASP A 509 0.39 -6.68 0.80
N GLY A 510 0.45 -6.40 -0.50
CA GLY A 510 0.05 -7.33 -1.55
C GLY A 510 1.17 -7.59 -2.56
N GLY A 511 0.79 -8.04 -3.75
CA GLY A 511 1.74 -8.31 -4.82
C GLY A 511 2.79 -9.34 -4.38
N GLY A 512 4.05 -9.12 -4.76
CA GLY A 512 5.15 -10.02 -4.41
C GLY A 512 5.41 -10.16 -2.91
N SER A 513 4.85 -9.29 -2.06
CA SER A 513 4.93 -9.43 -0.60
C SER A 513 3.99 -10.51 -0.05
N SER A 514 2.98 -10.93 -0.82
CA SER A 514 1.95 -11.88 -0.35
C SER A 514 2.55 -13.24 -0.08
N ALA A 515 2.60 -13.62 1.19
CA ALA A 515 3.15 -14.90 1.64
C ALA A 515 2.42 -15.39 2.89
N LEU A 516 1.99 -16.66 2.86
CA LEU A 516 1.39 -17.36 3.98
C LEU A 516 2.31 -18.51 4.41
N TYR A 517 2.77 -18.49 5.65
CA TYR A 517 3.58 -19.54 6.25
C TYR A 517 2.74 -20.35 7.24
N ALA A 518 2.80 -21.68 7.13
CA ALA A 518 2.25 -22.61 8.10
C ALA A 518 2.90 -23.98 7.91
N ASP A 519 2.80 -24.89 8.89
CA ASP A 519 3.32 -26.27 8.76
C ASP A 519 4.78 -26.32 8.28
N GLY A 520 5.63 -25.45 8.82
CA GLY A 520 7.06 -25.43 8.51
C GLY A 520 7.45 -24.77 7.18
N LYS A 521 6.50 -24.40 6.30
CA LYS A 521 6.77 -23.93 4.93
C LYS A 521 5.86 -22.78 4.48
N VAL A 522 6.25 -22.12 3.39
CA VAL A 522 5.36 -21.20 2.65
C VAL A 522 4.33 -22.04 1.90
N GLN A 523 3.06 -21.63 1.99
CA GLN A 523 1.92 -22.39 1.49
C GLN A 523 1.44 -21.92 0.11
N ASN A 524 1.59 -20.63 -0.19
CA ASN A 524 1.23 -20.06 -1.48
C ASN A 524 2.45 -19.97 -2.42
N PHE A 525 2.25 -19.47 -3.65
CA PHE A 525 3.30 -19.31 -4.66
C PHE A 525 3.65 -17.82 -4.83
N PRO A 526 4.72 -17.31 -4.21
CA PRO A 526 5.10 -15.91 -4.31
C PRO A 526 5.24 -15.43 -5.76
N SER A 527 4.62 -14.29 -6.08
CA SER A 527 4.51 -13.82 -7.48
C SER A 527 5.84 -13.37 -8.10
N ASP A 528 6.85 -13.10 -7.28
CA ASP A 528 8.20 -12.75 -7.74
C ASP A 528 9.05 -13.99 -8.10
N GLY A 529 8.44 -15.18 -8.10
CA GLY A 529 9.11 -16.47 -8.27
C GLY A 529 9.83 -16.98 -7.01
N THR A 530 10.11 -16.09 -6.06
CA THR A 530 10.63 -16.40 -4.72
C THR A 530 9.95 -15.54 -3.66
N GLU A 531 10.00 -15.97 -2.41
CA GLU A 531 9.44 -15.23 -1.28
C GLU A 531 10.17 -13.88 -1.10
N ARG A 532 9.42 -12.78 -1.18
CA ARG A 532 9.97 -11.44 -0.98
C ARG A 532 10.27 -11.20 0.50
N SER A 533 11.37 -10.51 0.78
CA SER A 533 11.63 -9.98 2.12
C SER A 533 10.77 -8.75 2.39
N VAL A 534 10.01 -8.78 3.49
CA VAL A 534 9.05 -7.75 3.95
C VAL A 534 9.53 -7.08 5.23
N GLY A 535 8.93 -5.95 5.61
CA GLY A 535 9.26 -5.21 6.85
C GLY A 535 8.66 -5.81 8.12
N SER A 536 7.46 -6.41 8.01
CA SER A 536 6.79 -7.06 9.13
C SER A 536 5.85 -8.17 8.69
N ALA A 537 5.45 -9.01 9.64
CA ALA A 537 4.44 -10.04 9.49
C ALA A 537 3.46 -10.00 10.67
N LEU A 538 2.26 -10.52 10.47
CA LEU A 538 1.38 -10.94 11.55
C LEU A 538 1.67 -12.42 11.83
N VAL A 539 1.88 -12.74 13.10
CA VAL A 539 2.21 -14.11 13.53
C VAL A 539 1.15 -14.64 14.46
N LEU A 540 0.82 -15.92 14.30
CA LEU A 540 0.03 -16.69 15.26
C LEU A 540 0.99 -17.41 16.20
N GLN A 541 0.93 -17.09 17.49
CA GLN A 541 1.67 -17.77 18.54
C GLN A 541 0.74 -18.67 19.34
N LYS A 542 1.19 -19.88 19.64
CA LYS A 542 0.45 -20.78 20.53
C LYS A 542 0.49 -20.22 21.95
N LYS A 543 -0.66 -20.20 22.63
CA LYS A 543 -0.79 -19.76 24.03
C LYS A 543 -0.23 -20.77 25.03
#